data_AF-A0A1L9T3S3-F1
#
_entry.id   AF-A0A1L9T3S3-F1
#
_cell.length_a   1.000
_cell.length_b   1.000
_cell.length_c   1.000
_cell.angle_alpha   90.00
_cell.angle_beta   90.00
_cell.angle_gamma   90.00
#
_symmetry.space_group_name_H-M   'P 1'
#
loop_
_entity.id
_entity.type
_entity.pdbx_description
1 polymer ?
#
loop_
_entity_poly.entity_id
_entity_poly.type
_entity_poly.pdbx_seq_one_letter_code
_entity_poly.pdbx_strand_id
1 'polypeptide(L)'
;MHVEVEDHKQEINGPQNTQLCAASMEVGVFRDQIRTASTSRAGSVTLDSIDIESISDSKILYYFGVLATKALLLPRFHFTSSRKSKYWDVKMTIYGMTFIRSHIYTSRRVAKVSICREALKKLKNEFPNWIVPERPRDSISPPDWNWVETLHEYCVHQGLPEPKYTKYVHHKGYRHEVEVDGGTYFGSLKYYSQELQSKQGAAHVALYDVLVRDGGDEVETGGLPNLGKSNEALLAVIPRDPRQKSNGLVGSRGVPSLEQFNEAPLVVAPRNPYSSPTEPSVSSKRKFEDNEESKRVKRRGGRSRPPVTSSWACKPTAGNANLQPLGNCRLAAVEATVVEEQRRWNVTPSEISRKLQGIETWVAKLEKVCDLLALECPEIRIERTDGRLIEADGEYTAAAYFKADPFLARAGAIGHTQIFSTTRNVVHEACASKVCDYLIDMVKEDVMLEQKAAKEREAINMWGETAAR
;
A
#
# COMPACT_ATOMS: atom_id res chain seq x y z
N MET A 1 -74.38 -40.46 -7.62
CA MET A 1 -74.37 -39.88 -8.98
C MET A 1 -73.04 -40.24 -9.61
N HIS A 2 -73.11 -41.12 -10.61
CA HIS A 2 -72.03 -41.46 -11.52
C HIS A 2 -71.61 -40.22 -12.34
N VAL A 3 -70.35 -40.18 -12.78
CA VAL A 3 -69.93 -40.19 -14.22
C VAL A 3 -68.44 -39.77 -14.33
N GLU A 4 -67.63 -40.71 -14.86
CA GLU A 4 -66.48 -40.64 -15.82
C GLU A 4 -65.29 -39.71 -15.52
N VAL A 5 -64.00 -40.10 -15.46
CA VAL A 5 -63.10 -41.02 -16.23
C VAL A 5 -62.86 -40.59 -17.69
N GLU A 6 -61.66 -40.05 -17.95
CA GLU A 6 -60.80 -40.17 -19.15
C GLU A 6 -59.54 -39.30 -18.86
N ASP A 7 -58.30 -39.75 -18.64
CA ASP A 7 -57.41 -40.71 -19.31
C ASP A 7 -57.07 -40.36 -20.77
N HIS A 8 -55.97 -39.60 -20.97
CA HIS A 8 -55.23 -39.55 -22.24
C HIS A 8 -53.71 -39.55 -21.98
N LYS A 9 -53.13 -40.73 -22.23
CA LYS A 9 -51.69 -40.97 -22.46
C LYS A 9 -51.33 -40.60 -23.89
N GLN A 10 -50.16 -40.02 -24.09
CA GLN A 10 -49.40 -40.18 -25.34
C GLN A 10 -47.89 -40.13 -25.05
N GLU A 11 -47.28 -41.32 -24.96
CA GLU A 11 -45.86 -41.56 -25.23
C GLU A 11 -45.69 -41.78 -26.73
N ILE A 12 -44.68 -41.19 -27.39
CA ILE A 12 -43.94 -41.80 -28.51
C ILE A 12 -42.50 -41.21 -28.59
N ASN A 13 -41.52 -42.08 -28.30
CA ASN A 13 -40.17 -42.31 -28.87
C ASN A 13 -39.11 -41.19 -29.07
N GLY A 14 -37.91 -41.48 -28.53
CA GLY A 14 -36.62 -40.95 -28.98
C GLY A 14 -36.11 -41.59 -30.29
N PRO A 15 -34.86 -41.29 -30.72
CA PRO A 15 -33.73 -42.06 -30.17
C PRO A 15 -32.44 -41.26 -29.90
N GLN A 16 -31.55 -42.00 -29.25
CA GLN A 16 -30.19 -41.71 -28.78
C GLN A 16 -29.23 -41.25 -29.90
N ASN A 17 -28.26 -40.42 -29.54
CA ASN A 17 -26.93 -40.56 -30.11
C ASN A 17 -25.84 -40.23 -29.09
N THR A 18 -25.02 -41.24 -28.84
CA THR A 18 -23.87 -41.25 -27.93
C THR A 18 -22.62 -41.06 -28.79
N GLN A 19 -21.75 -40.11 -28.46
CA GLN A 19 -20.35 -40.22 -28.89
C GLN A 19 -19.41 -39.61 -27.85
N LEU A 20 -18.72 -40.53 -27.18
CA LEU A 20 -17.48 -40.33 -26.45
C LEU A 20 -16.36 -39.91 -27.42
N CYS A 21 -15.55 -38.92 -27.01
CA CYS A 21 -14.11 -38.93 -27.25
C CYS A 21 -13.43 -38.20 -26.08
N ALA A 22 -12.61 -38.95 -25.35
CA ALA A 22 -11.63 -38.44 -24.41
C ALA A 22 -10.34 -38.06 -25.15
N ALA A 23 -9.64 -37.00 -24.72
CA ALA A 23 -8.25 -37.07 -24.25
C ALA A 23 -7.56 -35.69 -24.17
N SER A 24 -6.82 -35.51 -23.08
CA SER A 24 -5.59 -34.71 -22.87
C SER A 24 -5.70 -33.18 -22.88
N MET A 25 -5.55 -32.53 -21.72
CA MET A 25 -4.29 -32.08 -21.11
C MET A 25 -3.50 -31.11 -22.00
N GLU A 26 -3.72 -29.80 -21.80
CA GLU A 26 -2.65 -28.81 -21.84
C GLU A 26 -2.87 -27.77 -20.72
N VAL A 27 -1.80 -27.57 -19.94
CA VAL A 27 -1.67 -26.56 -18.90
C VAL A 27 -1.35 -25.25 -19.60
N GLY A 28 -2.32 -24.33 -19.64
CA GLY A 28 -2.18 -23.02 -20.27
C GLY A 28 -2.75 -21.93 -19.37
N VAL A 29 -1.89 -20.98 -19.00
CA VAL A 29 -2.17 -19.80 -18.18
C VAL A 29 -3.32 -18.99 -18.79
N PHE A 30 -4.50 -19.03 -18.16
CA PHE A 30 -5.65 -18.21 -18.56
C PHE A 30 -5.56 -16.83 -17.94
N ARG A 31 -5.04 -15.88 -18.72
CA ARG A 31 -5.23 -14.45 -18.50
C ARG A 31 -5.71 -13.87 -19.83
N ASP A 32 -7.00 -13.92 -20.07
CA ASP A 32 -7.59 -13.31 -21.26
C ASP A 32 -8.85 -12.51 -20.97
N GLN A 33 -8.74 -11.23 -21.34
CA GLN A 33 -9.69 -10.44 -22.12
C GLN A 33 -11.10 -10.23 -21.55
N ILE A 34 -11.27 -9.04 -20.98
CA ILE A 34 -12.54 -8.32 -20.94
C ILE A 34 -12.96 -8.03 -22.39
N ARG A 35 -13.77 -8.91 -22.96
CA ARG A 35 -14.56 -8.62 -24.16
C ARG A 35 -15.97 -9.16 -23.93
N THR A 36 -16.75 -8.45 -23.11
CA THR A 36 -18.17 -8.73 -22.92
C THR A 36 -18.96 -8.17 -24.10
N ALA A 37 -19.66 -9.08 -24.78
CA ALA A 37 -20.57 -8.78 -25.88
C ALA A 37 -21.73 -7.90 -25.38
N SER A 38 -22.00 -6.85 -26.14
CA SER A 38 -23.11 -5.92 -25.97
C SER A 38 -24.45 -6.61 -26.23
N THR A 39 -25.13 -7.01 -25.16
CA THR A 39 -26.57 -7.34 -25.19
C THR A 39 -27.30 -6.35 -24.28
N SER A 40 -28.19 -5.55 -24.87
CA SER A 40 -28.89 -4.44 -24.23
C SER A 40 -29.80 -4.86 -23.07
N ARG A 41 -29.58 -4.35 -21.84
CA ARG A 41 -30.60 -4.31 -20.78
C ARG A 41 -30.16 -3.48 -19.56
N ALA A 42 -31.05 -2.60 -19.08
CA ALA A 42 -30.97 -1.76 -17.86
C ALA A 42 -29.65 -0.98 -17.69
N GLY A 43 -29.64 0.30 -18.06
CA GLY A 43 -28.46 1.16 -18.17
C GLY A 43 -27.52 1.07 -16.96
N SER A 44 -26.45 0.29 -17.10
CA SER A 44 -25.34 0.27 -16.16
C SER A 44 -24.74 1.67 -16.07
N VAL A 45 -24.66 2.20 -14.85
CA VAL A 45 -24.12 3.53 -14.60
C VAL A 45 -22.60 3.45 -14.68
N THR A 46 -22.00 4.23 -15.58
CA THR A 46 -20.54 4.32 -15.72
C THR A 46 -19.97 5.38 -14.80
N LEU A 47 -18.68 5.27 -14.49
CA LEU A 47 -17.97 6.23 -13.65
C LEU A 47 -18.00 7.65 -14.24
N ASP A 48 -18.02 7.77 -15.57
CA ASP A 48 -18.13 9.07 -16.26
C ASP A 48 -19.46 9.79 -15.99
N SER A 49 -20.56 9.04 -16.01
CA SER A 49 -21.92 9.58 -15.83
C SER A 49 -22.22 10.11 -14.42
N ILE A 50 -21.31 9.84 -13.48
CA ILE A 50 -21.50 10.13 -12.06
C ILE A 50 -20.83 11.45 -11.69
N ASP A 51 -21.59 12.34 -11.04
CA ASP A 51 -21.04 13.53 -10.41
C ASP A 51 -20.44 13.21 -9.04
N ILE A 52 -19.10 13.09 -9.00
CA ILE A 52 -18.36 12.71 -7.79
C ILE A 52 -18.51 13.74 -6.67
N GLU A 53 -18.81 15.01 -6.95
CA GLU A 53 -18.90 16.04 -5.92
C GLU A 53 -20.21 15.95 -5.11
N SER A 54 -21.33 15.65 -5.78
CA SER A 54 -22.65 15.56 -5.13
C SER A 54 -22.93 14.23 -4.41
N ILE A 55 -22.04 13.25 -4.55
CA ILE A 55 -22.23 11.93 -3.95
C ILE A 55 -21.96 11.92 -2.43
N SER A 56 -22.82 11.21 -1.70
CA SER A 56 -22.66 10.93 -0.28
C SER A 56 -21.38 10.15 0.04
N ASP A 57 -20.77 10.43 1.19
CA ASP A 57 -19.53 9.81 1.65
C ASP A 57 -19.53 8.27 1.63
N SER A 58 -20.62 7.64 2.07
CA SER A 58 -20.74 6.17 2.05
C SER A 58 -20.71 5.59 0.63
N LYS A 59 -21.24 6.31 -0.38
CA LYS A 59 -21.13 5.88 -1.79
C LYS A 59 -19.70 6.02 -2.29
N ILE A 60 -18.99 7.08 -1.91
CA ILE A 60 -17.58 7.27 -2.28
C ILE A 60 -16.74 6.09 -1.79
N LEU A 61 -16.85 5.73 -0.51
CA LEU A 61 -16.11 4.60 0.06
C LEU A 61 -16.48 3.29 -0.62
N TYR A 62 -17.78 3.06 -0.84
CA TYR A 62 -18.27 1.84 -1.47
C TYR A 62 -17.79 1.71 -2.93
N TYR A 63 -17.99 2.74 -3.75
CA TYR A 63 -17.60 2.73 -5.16
C TYR A 63 -16.10 2.56 -5.31
N PHE A 64 -15.31 3.33 -4.56
CA PHE A 64 -13.87 3.21 -4.58
C PHE A 64 -13.42 1.81 -4.13
N GLY A 65 -13.97 1.29 -3.02
CA GLY A 65 -13.56 0.00 -2.47
C GLY A 65 -13.83 -1.18 -3.41
N VAL A 66 -15.00 -1.22 -4.03
CA VAL A 66 -15.34 -2.28 -4.99
C VAL A 66 -14.50 -2.17 -6.25
N LEU A 67 -14.37 -0.97 -6.83
CA LEU A 67 -13.55 -0.75 -8.03
C LEU A 67 -12.09 -1.08 -7.77
N ALA A 68 -11.55 -0.67 -6.62
CA ALA A 68 -10.18 -0.98 -6.22
C ALA A 68 -9.95 -2.47 -6.00
N THR A 69 -10.95 -3.19 -5.52
CA THR A 69 -10.88 -4.66 -5.38
C THR A 69 -10.86 -5.32 -6.75
N LYS A 70 -11.78 -4.97 -7.65
CA LYS A 70 -11.88 -5.58 -8.98
C LYS A 70 -10.70 -5.25 -9.90
N ALA A 71 -10.20 -4.02 -9.83
CA ALA A 71 -9.06 -3.59 -10.62
C ALA A 71 -7.71 -3.89 -9.93
N LEU A 72 -7.71 -4.61 -8.80
CA LEU A 72 -6.50 -4.97 -8.04
C LEU A 72 -5.60 -3.75 -7.71
N LEU A 73 -6.23 -2.61 -7.37
CA LEU A 73 -5.49 -1.37 -7.10
C LEU A 73 -4.77 -1.36 -5.76
N LEU A 74 -5.17 -2.26 -4.84
CA LEU A 74 -4.57 -2.50 -3.52
C LEU A 74 -4.28 -1.20 -2.72
N PRO A 75 -5.33 -0.41 -2.40
CA PRO A 75 -5.16 0.86 -1.70
C PRO A 75 -4.57 0.67 -0.31
N ARG A 76 -3.50 1.42 -0.02
CA ARG A 76 -2.85 1.45 1.30
C ARG A 76 -3.02 2.82 1.93
N PHE A 77 -3.75 2.87 3.02
CA PHE A 77 -3.96 4.09 3.80
C PHE A 77 -2.97 4.18 4.95
N HIS A 78 -2.39 5.36 5.14
CA HIS A 78 -1.55 5.69 6.28
C HIS A 78 -2.13 6.96 6.90
N PHE A 79 -2.59 6.84 8.13
CA PHE A 79 -3.12 7.97 8.88
C PHE A 79 -2.09 8.40 9.92
N THR A 80 -1.76 9.69 9.95
CA THR A 80 -0.92 10.26 11.00
C THR A 80 -1.70 11.32 11.75
N SER A 81 -1.65 11.28 13.07
CA SER A 81 -2.17 12.35 13.92
C SER A 81 -1.08 12.74 14.90
N SER A 82 -0.87 14.05 15.06
CA SER A 82 0.07 14.56 16.05
C SER A 82 -0.63 14.66 17.40
N ARG A 83 0.04 14.29 18.49
CA ARG A 83 -0.52 14.42 19.87
C ARG A 83 -0.98 15.83 20.22
N LYS A 84 -0.46 16.85 19.52
CA LYS A 84 -0.82 18.26 19.70
C LYS A 84 -1.93 18.73 18.75
N SER A 85 -2.16 18.01 17.64
CA SER A 85 -3.12 18.37 16.62
C SER A 85 -4.39 17.54 16.77
N LYS A 86 -5.55 18.19 16.81
CA LYS A 86 -6.85 17.50 16.73
C LYS A 86 -7.16 16.99 15.31
N TYR A 87 -6.25 17.22 14.37
CA TYR A 87 -6.45 16.89 12.97
C TYR A 87 -5.64 15.66 12.55
N TRP A 88 -6.16 14.99 11.54
CA TRP A 88 -5.59 13.81 10.91
C TRP A 88 -4.99 14.18 9.55
N ASP A 89 -3.85 13.59 9.27
CA ASP A 89 -3.24 13.54 7.96
C ASP A 89 -3.52 12.16 7.37
N VAL A 90 -3.61 12.11 6.06
CA VAL A 90 -3.80 10.87 5.33
C VAL A 90 -2.89 10.83 4.11
N LYS A 91 -2.22 9.70 3.97
CA LYS A 91 -1.49 9.31 2.78
C LYS A 91 -2.10 8.02 2.25
N MET A 92 -2.52 8.03 0.99
CA MET A 92 -3.01 6.84 0.30
C MET A 92 -2.13 6.53 -0.90
N THR A 93 -1.71 5.27 -1.04
CA THR A 93 -1.02 4.80 -2.24
C THR A 93 -1.86 3.76 -2.97
N ILE A 94 -2.09 3.97 -4.26
CA ILE A 94 -2.77 3.05 -5.17
C ILE A 94 -2.01 2.98 -6.49
N TYR A 95 -1.65 1.78 -6.95
CA TYR A 95 -1.10 1.56 -8.30
C TYR A 95 -0.04 2.60 -8.74
N GLY A 96 1.00 2.82 -7.92
CA GLY A 96 2.07 3.80 -8.19
C GLY A 96 1.70 5.27 -7.97
N MET A 97 0.42 5.59 -7.77
CA MET A 97 -0.05 6.92 -7.41
C MET A 97 -0.04 7.11 -5.90
N THR A 98 0.35 8.30 -5.45
CA THR A 98 0.36 8.68 -4.03
C THR A 98 -0.44 9.96 -3.85
N PHE A 99 -1.41 9.92 -2.95
CA PHE A 99 -2.23 11.06 -2.54
C PHE A 99 -1.84 11.41 -1.11
N ILE A 100 -1.56 12.68 -0.82
CA ILE A 100 -1.16 13.15 0.50
C ILE A 100 -1.97 14.39 0.84
N ARG A 101 -2.60 14.38 2.02
CA ARG A 101 -3.31 15.53 2.59
C ARG A 101 -2.99 15.61 4.08
N SER A 102 -2.50 16.78 4.51
CA SER A 102 -2.03 16.98 5.89
C SER A 102 -2.86 18.04 6.61
N HIS A 103 -3.16 17.76 7.88
CA HIS A 103 -3.68 18.65 8.92
C HIS A 103 -5.05 19.28 8.62
N ILE A 104 -5.91 18.58 7.87
CA ILE A 104 -7.21 19.13 7.44
C ILE A 104 -8.39 18.45 8.15
N TYR A 105 -8.27 17.17 8.52
CA TYR A 105 -9.45 16.37 8.82
C TYR A 105 -9.68 16.17 10.31
N THR A 106 -10.92 16.32 10.75
CA THR A 106 -11.32 16.13 12.16
C THR A 106 -11.41 14.66 12.58
N SER A 107 -11.51 13.73 11.63
CA SER A 107 -11.55 12.29 11.90
C SER A 107 -10.90 11.48 10.77
N ARG A 108 -10.49 10.25 11.09
CA ARG A 108 -9.97 9.27 10.11
C ARG A 108 -10.97 8.99 9.00
N ARG A 109 -12.26 8.86 9.34
CA ARG A 109 -13.33 8.64 8.35
C ARG A 109 -13.38 9.73 7.30
N VAL A 110 -13.41 10.99 7.75
CA VAL A 110 -13.50 12.16 6.85
C VAL A 110 -12.25 12.22 5.96
N ALA A 111 -11.08 11.95 6.53
CA ALA A 111 -9.83 11.86 5.78
C ALA A 111 -9.88 10.76 4.70
N LYS A 112 -10.34 9.56 5.06
CA LYS A 112 -10.49 8.41 4.15
C LYS A 112 -11.46 8.72 3.01
N VAL A 113 -12.63 9.30 3.32
CA VAL A 113 -13.61 9.70 2.31
C VAL A 113 -13.01 10.74 1.36
N SER A 114 -12.36 11.77 1.89
CA SER A 114 -11.83 12.86 1.08
C SER A 114 -10.76 12.35 0.11
N ILE A 115 -9.83 11.51 0.58
CA ILE A 115 -8.77 10.98 -0.30
C ILE A 115 -9.31 9.95 -1.31
N CYS A 116 -10.31 9.14 -0.94
CA CYS A 116 -11.02 8.26 -1.87
C CYS A 116 -11.77 9.05 -2.94
N ARG A 117 -12.36 10.21 -2.58
CA ARG A 117 -13.04 11.10 -3.52
C ARG A 117 -12.05 11.66 -4.55
N GLU A 118 -10.87 12.10 -4.12
CA GLU A 118 -9.81 12.56 -5.03
C GLU A 118 -9.31 11.44 -5.94
N ALA A 119 -9.11 10.24 -5.39
CA ALA A 119 -8.70 9.09 -6.20
C ALA A 119 -9.76 8.68 -7.22
N LEU A 120 -11.05 8.70 -6.85
CA LEU A 120 -12.14 8.46 -7.79
C LEU A 120 -12.18 9.49 -8.91
N LYS A 121 -11.91 10.78 -8.64
CA LYS A 121 -11.81 11.81 -9.69
C LYS A 121 -10.70 11.48 -10.68
N LYS A 122 -9.55 11.03 -10.18
CA LYS A 122 -8.44 10.63 -11.04
C LYS A 122 -8.77 9.37 -11.86
N LEU A 123 -9.34 8.35 -11.21
CA LEU A 123 -9.79 7.12 -11.88
C LEU A 123 -10.89 7.38 -12.91
N LYS A 124 -11.78 8.36 -12.67
CA LYS A 124 -12.80 8.77 -13.64
C LYS A 124 -12.18 9.27 -14.95
N ASN A 125 -11.10 10.04 -14.85
CA ASN A 125 -10.40 10.56 -16.04
C ASN A 125 -9.66 9.47 -16.81
N GLU A 126 -9.06 8.50 -16.10
CA GLU A 126 -8.30 7.41 -16.72
C GLU A 126 -9.20 6.27 -17.24
N PHE A 127 -10.31 6.01 -16.55
CA PHE A 127 -11.20 4.87 -16.80
C PHE A 127 -12.70 5.28 -16.78
N PRO A 128 -13.14 6.15 -17.69
CA PRO A 128 -14.52 6.66 -17.70
C PRO A 128 -15.59 5.57 -17.88
N ASN A 129 -15.22 4.48 -18.57
CA ASN A 129 -16.13 3.38 -18.92
C ASN A 129 -16.31 2.33 -17.81
N TRP A 130 -15.66 2.49 -16.65
CA TRP A 130 -15.84 1.54 -15.54
C TRP A 130 -17.28 1.56 -15.02
N ILE A 131 -17.86 0.37 -14.86
CA ILE A 131 -19.20 0.19 -14.33
C ILE A 131 -19.16 0.39 -12.82
N VAL A 132 -20.02 1.25 -12.31
CA VAL A 132 -20.10 1.51 -10.87
C VAL A 132 -21.09 0.54 -10.22
N PRO A 133 -20.70 -0.07 -9.08
CA PRO A 133 -21.57 -1.00 -8.38
C PRO A 133 -22.84 -0.33 -7.86
N GLU A 134 -23.97 -1.01 -7.95
CA GLU A 134 -25.19 -0.56 -7.29
C GLU A 134 -25.12 -0.82 -5.78
N ARG A 135 -25.74 0.05 -4.98
CA ARG A 135 -25.96 -0.23 -3.56
C ARG A 135 -26.83 -1.47 -3.36
N PRO A 136 -26.66 -2.21 -2.24
CA PRO A 136 -27.64 -3.21 -1.84
C PRO A 136 -29.02 -2.55 -1.70
N ARG A 137 -30.00 -3.06 -2.43
CA ARG A 137 -31.41 -2.63 -2.36
C ARG A 137 -32.29 -3.87 -2.20
N ASP A 138 -33.57 -3.66 -1.95
CA ASP A 138 -34.60 -4.72 -1.91
C ASP A 138 -34.90 -5.35 -3.29
N SER A 139 -33.93 -5.32 -4.20
CA SER A 139 -34.00 -5.92 -5.53
C SER A 139 -32.93 -6.99 -5.70
N ILE A 140 -33.19 -7.93 -6.61
CA ILE A 140 -32.23 -8.97 -6.96
C ILE A 140 -30.98 -8.29 -7.55
N SER A 141 -29.80 -8.66 -7.04
CA SER A 141 -28.53 -8.12 -7.53
C SER A 141 -28.40 -8.35 -9.04
N PRO A 142 -27.91 -7.35 -9.80
CA PRO A 142 -27.72 -7.50 -11.24
C PRO A 142 -26.76 -8.66 -11.54
N PRO A 143 -26.99 -9.41 -12.63
CA PRO A 143 -26.24 -10.63 -12.96
C PRO A 143 -24.77 -10.36 -13.31
N ASP A 144 -24.42 -9.11 -13.62
CA ASP A 144 -23.08 -8.72 -14.08
C ASP A 144 -22.02 -8.70 -12.97
N TRP A 145 -22.44 -8.80 -11.71
CA TRP A 145 -21.55 -8.77 -10.55
C TRP A 145 -21.58 -10.08 -9.77
N ASN A 146 -20.42 -10.72 -9.64
CA ASN A 146 -20.22 -11.82 -8.73
C ASN A 146 -19.77 -11.29 -7.36
N TRP A 147 -20.73 -10.95 -6.49
CA TRP A 147 -20.48 -10.42 -5.15
C TRP A 147 -19.81 -11.41 -4.22
N VAL A 148 -20.08 -12.71 -4.37
CA VAL A 148 -19.42 -13.75 -3.57
C VAL A 148 -17.91 -13.75 -3.83
N GLU A 149 -17.51 -13.73 -5.09
CA GLU A 149 -16.11 -13.64 -5.49
C GLU A 149 -15.49 -12.29 -5.12
N THR A 150 -16.21 -11.19 -5.33
CA THR A 150 -15.72 -9.84 -4.97
C THR A 150 -15.44 -9.71 -3.47
N LEU A 151 -16.32 -10.28 -2.63
CA LEU A 151 -16.12 -10.29 -1.18
C LEU A 151 -14.94 -11.18 -0.77
N HIS A 152 -14.78 -12.33 -1.43
CA HIS A 152 -13.62 -13.20 -1.22
C HIS A 152 -12.31 -12.48 -1.60
N GLU A 153 -12.23 -11.88 -2.78
CA GLU A 153 -11.10 -11.06 -3.24
C GLU A 153 -10.77 -9.94 -2.24
N TYR A 154 -11.79 -9.23 -1.77
CA TYR A 154 -11.63 -8.19 -0.76
C TYR A 154 -11.00 -8.75 0.52
N CYS A 155 -11.49 -9.88 1.02
CA CYS A 155 -10.94 -10.53 2.23
C CYS A 155 -9.47 -10.93 2.01
N VAL A 156 -9.14 -11.50 0.85
CA VAL A 156 -7.75 -11.84 0.48
C VAL A 156 -6.86 -10.60 0.46
N HIS A 157 -7.31 -9.50 -0.14
CA HIS A 157 -6.54 -8.25 -0.21
C HIS A 157 -6.29 -7.61 1.16
N GLN A 158 -7.25 -7.72 2.08
CA GLN A 158 -7.14 -7.18 3.43
C GLN A 158 -6.50 -8.17 4.43
N GLY A 159 -6.18 -9.39 4.02
CA GLY A 159 -5.67 -10.43 4.91
C GLY A 159 -6.70 -10.92 5.95
N LEU A 160 -7.99 -10.79 5.63
CA LEU A 160 -9.10 -11.27 6.46
C LEU A 160 -9.35 -12.77 6.23
N PRO A 161 -9.95 -13.47 7.21
CA PRO A 161 -10.42 -14.83 7.01
C PRO A 161 -11.40 -14.94 5.84
N GLU A 162 -11.45 -16.12 5.21
CA GLU A 162 -12.39 -16.39 4.13
C GLU A 162 -13.84 -16.24 4.61
N PRO A 163 -14.73 -15.60 3.82
CA PRO A 163 -16.13 -15.42 4.18
C PRO A 163 -16.83 -16.78 4.37
N LYS A 164 -17.45 -16.97 5.53
CA LYS A 164 -18.21 -18.21 5.83
C LYS A 164 -19.68 -18.02 5.56
N TYR A 165 -20.27 -18.90 4.76
CA TYR A 165 -21.69 -18.86 4.42
C TYR A 165 -22.48 -19.95 5.15
N THR A 166 -23.50 -19.55 5.89
CA THR A 166 -24.44 -20.45 6.56
C THR A 166 -25.79 -20.41 5.86
N LYS A 167 -26.27 -21.57 5.42
CA LYS A 167 -27.54 -21.73 4.71
C LYS A 167 -28.70 -21.93 5.69
N TYR A 168 -29.75 -21.14 5.52
CA TYR A 168 -31.01 -21.26 6.23
C TYR A 168 -32.14 -21.59 5.24
N VAL A 169 -32.93 -22.61 5.55
CA VAL A 169 -34.11 -22.98 4.76
C VAL A 169 -35.29 -22.13 5.23
N HIS A 170 -35.90 -21.39 4.31
CA HIS A 170 -37.12 -20.63 4.57
C HIS A 170 -38.28 -21.26 3.80
N HIS A 171 -39.50 -21.23 4.34
CA HIS A 171 -40.68 -21.85 3.71
C HIS A 171 -41.01 -21.30 2.30
N LYS A 172 -40.45 -20.14 1.93
CA LYS A 172 -40.62 -19.50 0.61
C LYS A 172 -39.36 -19.49 -0.27
N GLY A 173 -38.27 -20.11 0.17
CA GLY A 173 -37.01 -20.13 -0.58
C GLY A 173 -35.76 -20.23 0.29
N TYR A 174 -34.68 -19.59 -0.15
CA TYR A 174 -33.37 -19.66 0.45
C TYR A 174 -33.01 -18.38 1.19
N ARG A 175 -32.28 -18.53 2.30
CA ARG A 175 -31.66 -17.42 3.03
C ARG A 175 -30.24 -17.83 3.41
N HIS A 176 -29.28 -16.92 3.26
CA HIS A 176 -27.90 -17.13 3.65
C HIS A 176 -27.48 -16.02 4.59
N GLU A 177 -26.71 -16.42 5.59
CA GLU A 177 -25.91 -15.53 6.40
C GLU A 177 -24.46 -15.65 5.95
N VAL A 178 -23.75 -14.54 5.90
CA VAL A 178 -22.31 -14.52 5.68
C VAL A 178 -21.62 -13.88 6.89
N GLU A 179 -20.56 -14.52 7.37
CA GLU A 179 -19.71 -14.02 8.45
C GLU A 179 -18.40 -13.48 7.88
N VAL A 180 -18.12 -12.19 8.11
CA VAL A 180 -16.90 -11.47 7.67
C VAL A 180 -16.53 -10.42 8.71
N ASP A 181 -15.23 -10.33 9.05
CA ASP A 181 -14.69 -9.30 9.96
C ASP A 181 -15.44 -9.25 11.32
N GLY A 182 -15.76 -10.43 11.86
CA GLY A 182 -16.52 -10.60 13.10
C GLY A 182 -17.99 -10.15 13.04
N GLY A 183 -18.46 -9.65 11.89
CA GLY A 183 -19.85 -9.32 11.63
C GLY A 183 -20.57 -10.46 10.90
N THR A 184 -21.89 -10.55 11.10
CA THR A 184 -22.76 -11.43 10.31
C THR A 184 -23.83 -10.66 9.57
N TYR A 185 -24.10 -11.09 8.34
CA TYR A 185 -24.90 -10.32 7.39
C TYR A 185 -25.87 -11.23 6.64
N PHE A 186 -27.10 -10.76 6.50
CA PHE A 186 -28.10 -11.34 5.59
C PHE A 186 -28.25 -10.45 4.36
N GLY A 187 -28.73 -11.03 3.27
CA GLY A 187 -29.14 -10.23 2.11
C GLY A 187 -30.32 -9.30 2.44
N SER A 188 -30.52 -8.28 1.60
CA SER A 188 -31.59 -7.30 1.76
C SER A 188 -32.99 -7.94 1.78
N LEU A 189 -33.20 -9.00 1.01
CA LEU A 189 -34.46 -9.74 1.00
C LEU A 189 -34.51 -10.77 2.12
N LYS A 190 -35.68 -10.92 2.72
CA LYS A 190 -35.94 -11.95 3.75
C LYS A 190 -35.72 -13.38 3.22
N TYR A 191 -35.99 -13.61 1.93
CA TYR A 191 -35.75 -14.88 1.24
C TYR A 191 -35.55 -14.63 -0.26
N TYR A 192 -34.90 -15.57 -0.94
CA TYR A 192 -34.66 -15.56 -2.38
C TYR A 192 -35.18 -16.86 -3.00
N SER A 193 -35.59 -16.83 -4.27
CA SER A 193 -36.07 -18.02 -4.98
C SER A 193 -34.95 -19.02 -5.31
N GLN A 194 -33.71 -18.54 -5.49
CA GLN A 194 -32.55 -19.36 -5.81
C GLN A 194 -31.48 -19.27 -4.71
N GLU A 195 -30.77 -20.38 -4.48
CA GLU A 195 -29.69 -20.46 -3.49
C GLU A 195 -28.56 -19.47 -3.79
N LEU A 196 -28.11 -19.44 -5.05
CA LEU A 196 -27.03 -18.56 -5.49
C LEU A 196 -27.37 -17.08 -5.26
N GLN A 197 -28.60 -16.66 -5.60
CA GLN A 197 -29.04 -15.29 -5.38
C GLN A 197 -29.04 -14.90 -3.91
N SER A 198 -29.41 -15.83 -3.03
CA SER A 198 -29.34 -15.60 -1.59
C SER A 198 -27.90 -15.41 -1.09
N LYS A 199 -26.93 -16.18 -1.61
CA LYS A 199 -25.51 -15.99 -1.29
C LYS A 199 -24.99 -14.66 -1.83
N GLN A 200 -25.33 -14.32 -3.08
CA GLN A 200 -24.97 -13.05 -3.71
C GLN A 200 -25.51 -11.85 -2.92
N GLY A 201 -26.79 -11.89 -2.51
CA GLY A 201 -27.40 -10.84 -1.71
C GLY A 201 -26.73 -10.65 -0.35
N ALA A 202 -26.43 -11.75 0.35
CA ALA A 202 -25.71 -11.67 1.63
C ALA A 202 -24.29 -11.11 1.45
N ALA A 203 -23.56 -11.56 0.42
CA ALA A 203 -22.22 -11.07 0.09
C ALA A 203 -22.22 -9.57 -0.25
N HIS A 204 -23.22 -9.11 -1.02
CA HIS A 204 -23.36 -7.72 -1.42
C HIS A 204 -23.57 -6.78 -0.23
N VAL A 205 -24.43 -7.17 0.71
CA VAL A 205 -24.66 -6.43 1.97
C VAL A 205 -23.42 -6.42 2.84
N ALA A 206 -22.78 -7.58 3.04
CA ALA A 206 -21.56 -7.68 3.84
C ALA A 206 -20.43 -6.80 3.27
N LEU A 207 -20.20 -6.86 1.96
CA LEU A 207 -19.18 -6.04 1.31
C LEU A 207 -19.47 -4.54 1.44
N TYR A 208 -20.74 -4.14 1.29
CA TYR A 208 -21.14 -2.74 1.51
C TYR A 208 -20.85 -2.30 2.94
N ASP A 209 -21.25 -3.10 3.93
CA ASP A 209 -21.05 -2.76 5.33
C ASP A 209 -19.56 -2.67 5.67
N VAL A 210 -18.75 -3.69 5.35
CA VAL A 210 -17.31 -3.72 5.67
C VAL A 210 -16.55 -2.55 5.00
N LEU A 211 -16.95 -2.12 3.79
CA LEU A 211 -16.33 -0.97 3.12
C LEU A 211 -16.75 0.39 3.69
N VAL A 212 -17.98 0.51 4.20
CA VAL A 212 -18.60 1.77 4.63
C VAL A 212 -18.53 1.97 6.15
N ARG A 213 -18.47 0.87 6.90
CA ARG A 213 -18.38 0.85 8.36
C ARG A 213 -17.10 1.58 8.75
N ASP A 214 -17.24 2.48 9.71
CA ASP A 214 -16.08 3.08 10.32
C ASP A 214 -15.37 1.98 11.11
N GLY A 215 -14.14 1.66 10.74
CA GLY A 215 -13.25 1.04 11.72
C GLY A 215 -13.18 2.02 12.88
N GLY A 216 -13.76 1.64 14.02
CA GLY A 216 -13.65 2.45 15.24
C GLY A 216 -12.18 2.74 15.53
N ASP A 217 -11.92 3.70 16.41
CA ASP A 217 -10.58 4.13 16.87
C ASP A 217 -9.71 2.99 17.48
N GLU A 218 -10.05 1.72 17.28
CA GLU A 218 -9.11 0.63 17.49
C GLU A 218 -7.85 0.89 16.67
N VAL A 219 -6.77 1.00 17.42
CA VAL A 219 -5.47 1.40 16.96
C VAL A 219 -5.03 0.40 15.89
N GLU A 220 -5.10 0.77 14.63
CA GLU A 220 -4.40 0.12 13.51
C GLU A 220 -2.87 0.36 13.67
N THR A 221 -2.31 0.00 14.83
CA THR A 221 -0.86 -0.02 15.10
C THR A 221 -0.18 -1.24 14.47
N GLY A 222 -0.92 -2.14 13.85
CA GLY A 222 -0.35 -3.25 13.09
C GLY A 222 -0.26 -2.89 11.62
N GLY A 223 0.95 -2.61 11.12
CA GLY A 223 1.24 -2.93 9.73
C GLY A 223 0.76 -4.37 9.46
N LEU A 224 0.07 -4.56 8.33
CA LEU A 224 -0.55 -5.83 7.92
C LEU A 224 0.28 -7.06 8.35
N PRO A 225 -0.36 -8.16 8.80
CA PRO A 225 0.31 -9.44 8.80
C PRO A 225 0.79 -9.72 7.37
N ASN A 226 2.07 -10.06 7.25
CA ASN A 226 2.73 -10.41 6.01
C ASN A 226 1.80 -11.24 5.11
N LEU A 227 1.56 -10.77 3.88
CA LEU A 227 1.01 -11.50 2.75
C LEU A 227 1.89 -12.71 2.32
N GLY A 228 2.72 -13.22 3.21
CA GLY A 228 3.78 -14.20 2.96
C GLY A 228 3.30 -15.64 2.92
N LYS A 229 1.99 -15.90 2.81
CA LYS A 229 1.49 -17.29 2.78
C LYS A 229 0.54 -17.66 1.66
N SER A 230 0.02 -16.73 0.85
CA SER A 230 -0.92 -17.15 -0.20
C SER A 230 -0.77 -16.53 -1.58
N ASN A 231 -0.06 -15.42 -1.81
CA ASN A 231 0.07 -14.88 -3.18
C ASN A 231 1.27 -13.95 -3.38
N GLU A 232 2.50 -14.42 -3.12
CA GLU A 232 3.72 -13.66 -3.43
C GLU A 232 3.88 -13.40 -4.95
N ALA A 233 3.34 -14.27 -5.80
CA ALA A 233 3.35 -14.13 -7.25
C ALA A 233 2.53 -12.94 -7.78
N LEU A 234 1.43 -12.56 -7.11
CA LEU A 234 0.63 -11.38 -7.49
C LEU A 234 1.29 -10.08 -7.01
N LEU A 235 2.07 -10.12 -5.93
CA LEU A 235 2.85 -8.99 -5.42
C LEU A 235 4.18 -8.77 -6.15
N ALA A 236 4.61 -9.70 -7.01
CA ALA A 236 5.84 -9.58 -7.79
C ALA A 236 5.71 -8.59 -8.97
N VAL A 237 4.49 -8.21 -9.34
CA VAL A 237 4.19 -7.27 -10.44
C VAL A 237 4.11 -5.82 -9.96
N ILE A 238 4.12 -5.58 -8.64
CA ILE A 238 4.08 -4.24 -8.06
C ILE A 238 5.52 -3.72 -7.95
N PRO A 239 5.86 -2.55 -8.52
CA PRO A 239 7.16 -1.92 -8.30
C PRO A 239 7.42 -1.74 -6.80
N ARG A 240 8.38 -2.49 -6.26
CA ARG A 240 8.83 -2.35 -4.87
C ARG A 240 9.90 -1.28 -4.79
N ASP A 241 9.76 -0.35 -3.85
CA ASP A 241 10.83 0.57 -3.48
C ASP A 241 11.98 -0.24 -2.83
N PRO A 242 13.21 -0.22 -3.37
CA PRO A 242 14.35 -0.97 -2.82
C PRO A 242 14.77 -0.57 -1.39
N ARG A 243 14.17 0.48 -0.80
CA ARG A 243 14.63 1.08 0.45
C ARG A 243 14.04 0.49 1.73
N GLN A 244 13.09 -0.45 1.67
CA GLN A 244 12.64 -1.17 2.86
C GLN A 244 13.49 -2.43 3.12
N LYS A 245 14.74 -2.22 3.56
CA LYS A 245 15.43 -3.20 4.42
C LYS A 245 15.08 -2.87 5.86
N SER A 246 14.29 -3.73 6.50
CA SER A 246 14.13 -3.74 7.95
C SER A 246 15.50 -4.03 8.57
N ASN A 247 16.05 -3.06 9.30
CA ASN A 247 17.22 -3.27 10.14
C ASN A 247 16.80 -4.08 11.37
N GLY A 248 16.81 -5.41 11.24
CA GLY A 248 16.83 -6.34 12.37
C GLY A 248 18.27 -6.74 12.67
N LEU A 249 18.81 -6.21 13.78
CA LEU A 249 20.05 -6.71 14.38
C LEU A 249 19.91 -8.20 14.73
N VAL A 250 20.70 -9.07 14.09
CA VAL A 250 21.27 -10.27 14.74
C VAL A 250 22.68 -10.48 14.17
N GLY A 251 23.63 -10.70 15.07
CA GLY A 251 25.07 -10.57 14.87
C GLY A 251 25.70 -11.49 13.84
N SER A 252 26.81 -10.98 13.31
CA SER A 252 27.76 -11.66 12.45
C SER A 252 28.43 -12.87 13.12
N ARG A 253 28.67 -13.92 12.35
CA ARG A 253 29.92 -14.70 12.42
C ARG A 253 30.33 -15.20 11.04
N GLY A 254 31.46 -14.68 10.56
CA GLY A 254 32.54 -15.44 9.90
C GLY A 254 32.28 -16.19 8.60
N VAL A 255 32.66 -15.55 7.50
CA VAL A 255 33.06 -16.08 6.17
C VAL A 255 34.34 -16.97 6.38
N PRO A 256 34.70 -18.00 5.56
CA PRO A 256 34.93 -17.80 4.13
C PRO A 256 34.63 -18.89 3.08
N SER A 257 34.45 -18.32 1.88
CA SER A 257 34.55 -18.83 0.50
C SER A 257 35.74 -19.76 0.24
N LEU A 258 35.57 -20.81 -0.59
CA LEU A 258 36.03 -20.87 -2.00
C LEU A 258 35.79 -22.28 -2.61
N GLU A 259 35.22 -22.28 -3.82
CA GLU A 259 35.38 -23.19 -4.97
C GLU A 259 35.08 -24.72 -4.96
N GLN A 260 34.25 -25.07 -5.96
CA GLN A 260 34.33 -26.17 -6.93
C GLN A 260 34.74 -27.58 -6.46
N PHE A 261 33.86 -28.57 -6.66
CA PHE A 261 34.08 -29.71 -7.56
C PHE A 261 32.77 -30.53 -7.77
N ASN A 262 32.70 -31.15 -8.95
CA ASN A 262 31.59 -31.94 -9.50
C ASN A 262 31.51 -33.38 -8.96
N GLU A 263 30.35 -34.01 -9.27
CA GLU A 263 30.11 -35.46 -9.50
C GLU A 263 29.95 -36.44 -8.31
N ALA A 264 28.67 -36.69 -7.97
CA ALA A 264 27.94 -37.98 -8.04
C ALA A 264 28.44 -39.23 -7.24
N PRO A 265 27.69 -40.35 -7.20
CA PRO A 265 26.83 -40.73 -6.06
C PRO A 265 27.20 -42.12 -5.47
N LEU A 266 26.57 -42.55 -4.36
CA LEU A 266 26.29 -43.95 -3.91
C LEU A 266 25.72 -43.87 -2.47
N VAL A 267 24.48 -44.26 -2.12
CA VAL A 267 23.82 -45.59 -2.03
C VAL A 267 23.92 -46.24 -0.62
N VAL A 268 22.76 -46.68 -0.10
CA VAL A 268 22.49 -47.55 1.11
C VAL A 268 22.59 -46.86 2.49
N ALA A 269 21.71 -46.99 3.50
CA ALA A 269 20.37 -47.58 3.74
C ALA A 269 19.97 -47.21 5.22
N PRO A 270 18.77 -47.56 5.73
CA PRO A 270 18.10 -46.87 6.83
C PRO A 270 18.26 -47.55 8.21
N ARG A 271 18.04 -46.79 9.29
CA ARG A 271 17.58 -47.34 10.57
C ARG A 271 16.57 -46.42 11.28
N ASN A 272 15.38 -46.96 11.42
CA ASN A 272 14.28 -46.63 12.32
C ASN A 272 14.61 -47.22 13.73
N PRO A 273 13.69 -47.35 14.71
CA PRO A 273 12.87 -46.37 15.45
C PRO A 273 12.98 -46.54 17.00
N TYR A 274 12.20 -45.74 17.75
CA TYR A 274 11.77 -45.88 19.16
C TYR A 274 12.81 -45.77 20.29
N SER A 275 12.54 -44.89 21.25
CA SER A 275 12.17 -45.24 22.64
C SER A 275 12.06 -43.99 23.54
N SER A 276 10.82 -43.60 23.88
CA SER A 276 10.43 -43.17 25.22
C SER A 276 10.33 -44.42 26.12
N PRO A 277 10.44 -44.38 27.48
CA PRO A 277 9.40 -43.75 28.31
C PRO A 277 9.76 -43.33 29.77
N THR A 278 8.75 -42.70 30.40
CA THR A 278 8.35 -42.73 31.83
C THR A 278 8.94 -41.72 32.84
N GLU A 279 8.03 -40.86 33.31
CA GLU A 279 7.75 -40.23 34.64
C GLU A 279 8.30 -40.92 35.94
N PRO A 280 8.16 -40.40 37.19
CA PRO A 280 7.19 -39.39 37.68
C PRO A 280 7.61 -38.38 38.79
N SER A 281 6.70 -37.43 39.02
CA SER A 281 6.27 -36.77 40.28
C SER A 281 7.30 -36.19 41.25
N VAL A 282 7.03 -34.97 41.76
CA VAL A 282 6.66 -34.73 43.18
C VAL A 282 6.13 -33.30 43.34
N SER A 283 5.05 -33.20 44.09
CA SER A 283 4.32 -32.02 44.54
C SER A 283 5.06 -31.26 45.64
N SER A 284 4.77 -29.96 45.83
CA SER A 284 4.65 -29.39 47.18
C SER A 284 3.99 -28.01 47.20
N LYS A 285 2.96 -27.93 48.04
CA LYS A 285 2.21 -26.76 48.54
C LYS A 285 3.04 -25.93 49.52
N ARG A 286 2.67 -24.65 49.67
CA ARG A 286 2.59 -23.77 50.88
C ARG A 286 2.64 -22.32 50.35
N LYS A 287 1.67 -21.40 50.45
CA LYS A 287 0.64 -20.98 51.45
C LYS A 287 1.22 -20.43 52.77
N PHE A 288 0.76 -19.21 53.08
CA PHE A 288 0.79 -18.45 54.36
C PHE A 288 2.16 -17.87 54.76
N GLU A 289 2.29 -16.72 55.39
CA GLU A 289 1.50 -15.50 55.67
C GLU A 289 2.47 -14.57 56.44
N ASP A 290 2.03 -13.35 56.67
CA ASP A 290 2.60 -12.30 57.53
C ASP A 290 3.39 -12.77 58.76
N ASN A 291 4.43 -12.01 59.17
CA ASN A 291 4.30 -11.18 60.37
C ASN A 291 5.48 -10.22 60.62
N GLU A 292 5.10 -9.17 61.33
CA GLU A 292 5.79 -8.07 61.97
C GLU A 292 7.09 -8.36 62.77
N GLU A 293 7.92 -7.31 62.76
CA GLU A 293 8.53 -6.66 63.93
C GLU A 293 9.43 -7.46 64.88
N SER A 294 10.74 -7.17 64.87
CA SER A 294 11.44 -6.81 66.12
C SER A 294 12.92 -6.44 65.98
N LYS A 295 13.31 -5.56 66.90
CA LYS A 295 14.63 -5.46 67.59
C LYS A 295 15.72 -4.57 66.97
N ARG A 296 15.63 -3.31 67.39
CA ARG A 296 16.69 -2.54 68.10
C ARG A 296 18.01 -3.29 68.35
N VAL A 297 19.11 -2.76 67.80
CA VAL A 297 20.42 -2.79 68.46
C VAL A 297 21.09 -1.41 68.34
N LYS A 298 21.30 -0.80 69.51
CA LYS A 298 22.15 0.37 69.77
C LYS A 298 23.63 -0.04 69.74
N ARG A 299 24.47 0.64 68.95
CA ARG A 299 25.89 0.90 69.24
C ARG A 299 26.23 2.30 68.70
N ARG A 300 26.19 3.34 69.55
CA ARG A 300 27.34 3.98 70.23
C ARG A 300 28.54 4.28 69.32
N GLY A 301 28.71 5.57 69.04
CA GLY A 301 29.93 6.31 69.37
C GLY A 301 30.98 6.43 68.27
N GLY A 302 31.06 7.61 67.65
CA GLY A 302 32.19 8.01 66.81
C GLY A 302 32.04 9.44 66.33
N ARG A 303 32.45 10.40 67.18
CA ARG A 303 32.57 11.83 66.83
C ARG A 303 33.73 12.01 65.85
N SER A 304 33.47 12.66 64.71
CA SER A 304 34.48 13.46 64.01
C SER A 304 33.81 14.53 63.16
N ARG A 305 33.93 15.77 63.68
CA ARG A 305 33.89 17.13 63.09
C ARG A 305 33.10 17.42 61.80
N PRO A 306 32.35 18.54 61.76
CA PRO A 306 31.77 19.08 60.53
C PRO A 306 32.81 19.93 59.76
N PRO A 307 32.65 20.06 58.43
CA PRO A 307 32.89 21.34 57.79
C PRO A 307 31.62 21.81 57.07
N VAL A 308 31.16 23.00 57.44
CA VAL A 308 31.27 24.22 56.63
C VAL A 308 30.32 24.20 55.43
N THR A 309 29.23 24.92 55.65
CA THR A 309 28.39 25.62 54.69
C THR A 309 29.10 26.00 53.38
N SER A 310 28.69 25.39 52.27
CA SER A 310 28.68 26.05 50.97
C SER A 310 27.27 25.95 50.39
N SER A 311 26.57 27.06 50.53
CA SER A 311 25.17 27.29 50.20
C SER A 311 24.97 27.53 48.70
N TRP A 312 25.06 26.51 47.86
CA TRP A 312 24.51 26.57 46.49
C TRP A 312 23.93 25.21 46.10
N ALA A 313 23.05 24.66 46.96
CA ALA A 313 22.12 23.64 46.52
C ALA A 313 20.99 24.35 45.78
N CYS A 314 21.12 24.49 44.46
CA CYS A 314 19.98 24.79 43.61
C CYS A 314 18.90 23.77 43.93
N LYS A 315 17.76 24.26 44.40
CA LYS A 315 16.57 23.45 44.64
C LYS A 315 16.30 22.66 43.35
N PRO A 316 16.07 21.33 43.40
CA PRO A 316 15.72 20.59 42.21
C PRO A 316 14.41 21.15 41.67
N THR A 317 14.49 21.80 40.52
CA THR A 317 13.32 22.26 39.78
C THR A 317 12.46 21.02 39.50
N ALA A 318 11.16 21.09 39.81
CA ALA A 318 10.21 20.01 39.58
C ALA A 318 10.08 19.79 38.06
N GLY A 319 10.94 18.95 37.51
CA GLY A 319 11.01 18.58 36.10
C GLY A 319 11.42 17.12 36.00
N ASN A 320 10.99 16.47 34.92
CA ASN A 320 11.20 15.04 34.67
C ASN A 320 12.68 14.67 34.86
N ALA A 321 12.97 13.77 35.81
CA ALA A 321 14.34 13.36 36.16
C ALA A 321 15.11 12.78 34.96
N ASN A 322 14.41 12.30 33.93
CA ASN A 322 15.01 11.79 32.69
C ASN A 322 15.63 12.89 31.79
N LEU A 323 15.45 14.17 32.12
CA LEU A 323 16.06 15.30 31.42
C LEU A 323 17.17 15.99 32.22
N GLN A 324 17.49 15.48 33.43
CA GLN A 324 18.60 16.03 34.18
C GLN A 324 19.93 15.53 33.61
N PRO A 325 20.88 16.43 33.27
CA PRO A 325 22.20 16.03 32.83
C PRO A 325 22.85 15.12 33.88
N LEU A 326 23.35 13.96 33.45
CA LEU A 326 24.08 13.06 34.34
C LEU A 326 25.39 13.72 34.76
N GLY A 327 25.44 14.28 35.98
CA GLY A 327 26.63 14.96 36.50
C GLY A 327 27.89 14.09 36.62
N ASN A 328 27.75 12.75 36.51
CA ASN A 328 28.83 11.78 36.57
C ASN A 328 28.88 10.90 35.30
N CYS A 329 28.74 11.49 34.11
CA CYS A 329 28.91 10.73 32.88
C CYS A 329 30.38 10.28 32.73
N ARG A 330 30.63 8.97 32.82
CA ARG A 330 31.97 8.37 32.61
C ARG A 330 32.33 8.22 31.13
N LEU A 331 31.40 8.55 30.23
CA LEU A 331 31.62 8.51 28.80
C LEU A 331 32.17 9.87 28.37
N ALA A 332 33.30 9.85 27.65
CA ALA A 332 33.82 11.06 27.01
C ALA A 332 32.75 11.60 26.05
N ALA A 333 32.55 12.92 26.04
CA ALA A 333 31.66 13.56 25.09
C ALA A 333 32.13 13.21 23.68
N VAL A 334 31.28 12.54 22.91
CA VAL A 334 31.53 12.28 21.50
C VAL A 334 31.27 13.60 20.79
N GLU A 335 32.33 14.34 20.49
CA GLU A 335 32.25 15.45 19.54
C GLU A 335 31.86 14.87 18.19
N ALA A 336 30.58 14.99 17.85
CA ALA A 336 30.12 14.71 16.51
C ALA A 336 30.79 15.74 15.59
N THR A 337 31.82 15.31 14.88
CA THR A 337 32.39 16.11 13.79
C THR A 337 31.26 16.38 12.80
N VAL A 338 30.83 17.64 12.72
CA VAL A 338 29.86 18.10 11.74
C VAL A 338 30.52 17.97 10.38
N VAL A 339 30.29 16.85 9.71
CA VAL A 339 30.71 16.67 8.32
C VAL A 339 29.86 17.63 7.50
N GLU A 340 30.49 18.64 6.94
CA GLU A 340 29.83 19.52 5.97
C GLU A 340 29.43 18.67 4.76
N GLU A 341 28.13 18.46 4.58
CA GLU A 341 27.60 17.77 3.41
C GLU A 341 27.93 18.61 2.17
N GLN A 342 28.75 18.05 1.28
CA GLN A 342 29.04 18.67 0.01
C GLN A 342 27.77 18.66 -0.85
N ARG A 343 27.36 19.84 -1.32
CA ARG A 343 26.24 19.97 -2.26
C ARG A 343 26.55 19.18 -3.52
N ARG A 344 25.57 18.39 -3.98
CA ARG A 344 25.71 17.67 -5.25
C ARG A 344 25.79 18.65 -6.43
N TRP A 345 25.08 19.77 -6.34
CA TRP A 345 24.99 20.78 -7.40
C TRP A 345 25.61 22.09 -6.93
N ASN A 346 26.55 22.61 -7.73
CA ASN A 346 27.17 23.91 -7.47
C ASN A 346 26.34 25.10 -7.98
N VAL A 347 25.19 24.84 -8.60
CA VAL A 347 24.39 25.82 -9.32
C VAL A 347 22.98 25.87 -8.75
N THR A 348 22.43 27.07 -8.60
CA THR A 348 21.03 27.24 -8.15
C THR A 348 20.05 27.18 -9.32
N PRO A 349 18.78 26.78 -9.09
CA PRO A 349 17.77 26.74 -10.15
C PRO A 349 17.60 28.06 -10.90
N SER A 350 17.65 29.19 -10.18
CA SER A 350 17.55 30.52 -10.77
C SER A 350 18.72 30.85 -11.70
N GLU A 351 19.93 30.37 -11.39
CA GLU A 351 21.10 30.54 -12.24
C GLU A 351 21.00 29.71 -13.52
N ILE A 352 20.46 28.49 -13.43
CA ILE A 352 20.17 27.65 -14.59
C ILE A 352 19.18 28.38 -15.48
N SER A 353 18.02 28.79 -14.96
CA SER A 353 17.00 29.50 -15.74
C SER A 353 17.54 30.78 -16.38
N ARG A 354 18.36 31.56 -15.67
CA ARG A 354 18.98 32.78 -16.22
C ARG A 354 19.95 32.47 -17.36
N LYS A 355 20.74 31.39 -17.27
CA LYS A 355 21.68 31.00 -18.33
C LYS A 355 21.00 30.39 -19.56
N LEU A 356 19.76 29.92 -19.42
CA LEU A 356 18.95 29.42 -20.54
C LEU A 356 18.19 30.53 -21.27
N GLN A 357 18.10 31.74 -20.70
CA GLN A 357 17.51 32.89 -21.38
C GLN A 357 18.35 33.27 -22.60
N GLY A 358 17.71 33.37 -23.76
CA GLY A 358 18.37 33.74 -25.03
C GLY A 358 18.79 32.57 -25.92
N ILE A 359 18.64 31.32 -25.48
CA ILE A 359 18.82 30.15 -26.35
C ILE A 359 17.47 29.84 -27.03
N GLU A 360 17.47 29.69 -28.35
CA GLU A 360 16.24 29.51 -29.13
C GLU A 360 15.70 28.07 -29.09
N THR A 361 16.56 27.06 -29.23
CA THR A 361 16.16 25.64 -29.29
C THR A 361 16.25 24.94 -27.93
N TRP A 362 15.37 23.99 -27.68
CA TRP A 362 15.37 23.19 -26.45
C TRP A 362 16.51 22.18 -26.41
N VAL A 363 16.97 21.71 -27.56
CA VAL A 363 18.14 20.83 -27.64
C VAL A 363 19.40 21.54 -27.16
N ALA A 364 19.63 22.78 -27.63
CA ALA A 364 20.76 23.57 -27.16
C ALA A 364 20.63 23.97 -25.69
N LYS A 365 19.40 24.21 -25.20
CA LYS A 365 19.15 24.38 -23.76
C LYS A 365 19.51 23.14 -22.98
N LEU A 366 19.15 21.96 -23.46
CA LEU A 366 19.44 20.69 -22.78
C LEU A 366 20.94 20.46 -22.66
N GLU A 367 21.70 20.64 -23.74
CA GLU A 367 23.16 20.58 -23.72
C GLU A 367 23.73 21.56 -22.69
N LYS A 368 23.21 22.79 -22.67
CA LYS A 368 23.67 23.80 -21.70
C LYS A 368 23.35 23.44 -20.26
N VAL A 369 22.19 22.84 -19.98
CA VAL A 369 21.84 22.35 -18.64
C VAL A 369 22.77 21.21 -18.24
N CYS A 370 23.02 20.25 -19.13
CA CYS A 370 23.94 19.15 -18.90
C CYS A 370 25.35 19.66 -18.55
N ASP A 371 25.88 20.62 -19.31
CA ASP A 371 27.16 21.26 -19.02
C ASP A 371 27.20 21.92 -17.64
N LEU A 372 26.14 22.65 -17.28
CA LEU A 372 26.07 23.34 -15.98
C LEU A 372 26.02 22.38 -14.80
N LEU A 373 25.43 21.20 -15.00
CA LEU A 373 25.31 20.15 -13.99
C LEU A 373 26.46 19.14 -14.05
N ALA A 374 27.44 19.34 -14.95
CA ALA A 374 28.51 18.39 -15.24
C ALA A 374 27.99 16.97 -15.57
N LEU A 375 26.87 16.89 -16.30
CA LEU A 375 26.24 15.67 -16.77
C LEU A 375 26.59 15.42 -18.24
N GLU A 376 26.71 14.16 -18.62
CA GLU A 376 26.77 13.77 -20.04
C GLU A 376 25.39 13.96 -20.70
N CYS A 377 25.38 14.40 -21.96
CA CYS A 377 24.15 14.57 -22.72
C CYS A 377 23.39 13.25 -22.88
N PRO A 378 22.06 13.23 -22.70
CA PRO A 378 21.29 12.00 -22.80
C PRO A 378 21.10 11.54 -24.24
N GLU A 379 20.91 10.24 -24.41
CA GLU A 379 20.50 9.65 -25.69
C GLU A 379 18.97 9.80 -25.84
N ILE A 380 18.53 10.66 -26.77
CA ILE A 380 17.10 10.81 -27.08
C ILE A 380 16.71 9.77 -28.13
N ARG A 381 15.86 8.82 -27.73
CA ARG A 381 15.30 7.80 -28.62
C ARG A 381 13.93 8.24 -29.07
N ILE A 382 13.74 8.27 -30.39
CA ILE A 382 12.45 8.56 -31.03
C ILE A 382 12.03 7.31 -31.79
N GLU A 383 10.93 6.71 -31.37
CA GLU A 383 10.31 5.55 -31.99
C GLU A 383 9.01 5.98 -32.65
N ARG A 384 8.67 5.34 -33.76
CA ARG A 384 7.46 5.63 -34.52
C ARG A 384 6.43 4.54 -34.26
N THR A 385 5.22 4.90 -33.84
CA THR A 385 4.19 3.94 -33.40
C THR A 385 3.15 3.62 -34.48
N ASP A 386 3.09 4.38 -35.57
CA ASP A 386 2.05 4.25 -36.60
C ASP A 386 2.28 3.13 -37.64
N GLY A 387 3.43 2.44 -37.61
CA GLY A 387 3.77 1.36 -38.54
C GLY A 387 3.89 1.76 -40.02
N ARG A 388 3.84 3.06 -40.35
CA ARG A 388 3.91 3.56 -41.74
C ARG A 388 5.33 4.01 -42.07
N LEU A 389 5.82 3.67 -43.27
CA LEU A 389 7.21 3.96 -43.68
C LEU A 389 7.42 5.38 -44.23
N ILE A 390 6.37 6.22 -44.32
CA ILE A 390 6.42 7.51 -45.03
C ILE A 390 6.71 8.64 -44.03
N GLU A 391 7.81 9.38 -44.23
CA GLU A 391 8.34 10.41 -43.30
C GLU A 391 7.45 11.65 -43.09
N ALA A 392 6.35 11.80 -43.83
CA ALA A 392 5.69 13.09 -43.97
C ALA A 392 4.82 13.52 -42.78
N ASP A 393 4.19 12.61 -42.04
CA ASP A 393 3.51 12.88 -40.76
C ASP A 393 3.24 11.53 -40.08
N GLY A 394 3.50 11.43 -38.78
CA GLY A 394 3.36 10.17 -38.07
C GLY A 394 3.17 10.32 -36.57
N GLU A 395 2.81 9.22 -35.92
CA GLU A 395 2.79 9.12 -34.46
C GLU A 395 4.18 8.73 -33.97
N TYR A 396 4.73 9.56 -33.08
CA TYR A 396 6.05 9.35 -32.52
C TYR A 396 5.99 9.33 -31.00
N THR A 397 6.77 8.43 -30.43
CA THR A 397 7.12 8.38 -29.02
C THR A 397 8.57 8.77 -28.85
N ALA A 398 8.87 9.67 -27.92
CA ALA A 398 10.24 10.03 -27.59
C ALA A 398 10.51 9.94 -26.09
N ALA A 399 11.75 9.58 -25.75
CA ALA A 399 12.26 9.59 -24.39
C ALA A 399 13.78 9.74 -24.38
N ALA A 400 14.31 10.36 -23.34
CA ALA A 400 15.73 10.55 -23.11
C ALA A 400 16.26 9.56 -22.08
N TYR A 401 17.47 9.03 -22.32
CA TYR A 401 18.13 8.06 -21.46
C TYR A 401 19.54 8.52 -21.10
N PHE A 402 19.83 8.61 -19.80
CA PHE A 402 21.16 8.94 -19.29
C PHE A 402 21.91 7.66 -18.92
N LYS A 403 23.12 7.47 -19.47
CA LYS A 403 23.92 6.27 -19.21
C LYS A 403 24.96 6.46 -18.10
N ALA A 404 25.58 7.65 -18.04
CA ALA A 404 26.69 7.90 -17.12
C ALA A 404 26.26 8.16 -15.67
N ASP A 405 25.16 8.87 -15.44
CA ASP A 405 24.71 9.18 -14.07
C ASP A 405 23.85 8.02 -13.50
N PRO A 406 24.26 7.37 -12.41
CA PRO A 406 23.52 6.22 -11.85
C PRO A 406 22.12 6.55 -11.35
N PHE A 407 21.84 7.81 -10.98
CA PHE A 407 20.51 8.21 -10.52
C PHE A 407 19.58 8.43 -11.70
N LEU A 408 20.02 9.14 -12.73
CA LEU A 408 19.24 9.37 -13.94
C LEU A 408 19.08 8.09 -14.77
N ALA A 409 20.09 7.22 -14.80
CA ALA A 409 19.97 5.90 -15.43
C ALA A 409 18.89 5.04 -14.78
N ARG A 410 18.72 5.12 -13.45
CA ARG A 410 17.65 4.42 -12.73
C ARG A 410 16.28 5.04 -12.93
N ALA A 411 16.20 6.34 -13.17
CA ALA A 411 14.93 7.01 -13.51
C ALA A 411 14.38 6.53 -14.87
N GLY A 412 15.24 6.01 -15.74
CA GLY A 412 14.85 5.36 -16.99
C GLY A 412 14.49 6.38 -18.08
N ALA A 413 13.33 6.18 -18.71
CA ALA A 413 12.83 7.03 -19.79
C ALA A 413 12.37 8.40 -19.25
N ILE A 414 13.23 9.43 -19.35
CA ILE A 414 12.93 10.78 -18.90
C ILE A 414 12.34 11.60 -20.04
N GLY A 415 11.36 12.45 -19.73
CA GLY A 415 10.78 13.37 -20.71
C GLY A 415 9.86 12.71 -21.72
N HIS A 416 9.23 11.58 -21.38
CA HIS A 416 8.38 10.83 -22.29
C HIS A 416 7.27 11.71 -22.92
N THR A 417 7.22 11.72 -24.24
CA THR A 417 6.19 12.38 -25.04
C THR A 417 5.60 11.40 -26.04
N GLN A 418 4.28 11.38 -26.12
CA GLN A 418 3.54 10.73 -27.19
C GLN A 418 2.76 11.84 -27.91
N ILE A 419 3.13 12.13 -29.15
CA ILE A 419 2.52 13.19 -29.94
C ILE A 419 1.97 12.58 -31.22
N PHE A 420 0.70 12.86 -31.48
CA PHE A 420 -0.02 12.42 -32.67
C PHE A 420 0.13 13.48 -33.76
N SER A 421 0.59 13.08 -34.95
CA SER A 421 0.65 13.89 -36.18
C SER A 421 1.62 15.08 -36.15
N THR A 422 2.92 14.83 -35.96
CA THR A 422 3.97 15.88 -36.10
C THR A 422 5.25 15.34 -36.75
N THR A 423 6.19 16.24 -37.08
CA THR A 423 7.51 15.86 -37.60
C THR A 423 8.45 15.43 -36.46
N ARG A 424 9.42 14.57 -36.79
CA ARG A 424 10.43 14.05 -35.85
C ARG A 424 11.15 15.16 -35.05
N ASN A 425 11.45 16.29 -35.69
CA ASN A 425 12.17 17.40 -35.06
C ASN A 425 11.33 18.08 -33.96
N VAL A 426 10.02 18.24 -34.16
CA VAL A 426 9.13 18.82 -33.15
C VAL A 426 9.05 17.91 -31.93
N VAL A 427 8.99 16.59 -32.14
CA VAL A 427 8.97 15.60 -31.06
C VAL A 427 10.28 15.60 -30.29
N HIS A 428 11.41 15.73 -31.00
CA HIS A 428 12.74 15.86 -30.39
C HIS A 428 12.84 17.11 -29.50
N GLU A 429 12.42 18.27 -30.00
CA GLU A 429 12.37 19.53 -29.24
C GLU A 429 11.44 19.43 -28.02
N ALA A 430 10.26 18.82 -28.17
CA ALA A 430 9.31 18.62 -27.08
C ALA A 430 9.87 17.69 -25.99
N CYS A 431 10.55 16.61 -26.39
CA CYS A 431 11.25 15.73 -25.46
C CYS A 431 12.36 16.49 -24.72
N ALA A 432 13.20 17.24 -25.44
CA ALA A 432 14.29 18.02 -24.85
C ALA A 432 13.78 19.06 -23.84
N SER A 433 12.64 19.71 -24.13
CA SER A 433 11.98 20.64 -23.20
C SER A 433 11.61 19.95 -21.89
N LYS A 434 10.93 18.79 -21.95
CA LYS A 434 10.54 18.06 -20.73
C LYS A 434 11.74 17.57 -19.93
N VAL A 435 12.83 17.20 -20.59
CA VAL A 435 14.07 16.79 -19.91
C VAL A 435 14.71 17.98 -19.21
N CYS A 436 14.73 19.16 -19.84
CA CYS A 436 15.22 20.39 -19.19
C CYS A 436 14.41 20.71 -17.92
N ASP A 437 13.09 20.66 -18.01
CA ASP A 437 12.20 20.93 -16.87
C ASP A 437 12.46 19.95 -15.73
N TYR A 438 12.59 18.65 -16.06
CA TYR A 438 12.91 17.61 -15.07
C TYR A 438 14.24 17.87 -14.36
N LEU A 439 15.30 18.21 -15.10
CA LEU A 439 16.61 18.50 -14.52
C LEU A 439 16.57 19.75 -13.62
N ILE A 440 15.84 20.79 -14.02
CA ILE A 440 15.66 22.00 -13.21
C ILE A 440 14.91 21.70 -11.92
N ASP A 441 13.83 20.92 -12.01
CA ASP A 441 13.01 20.56 -10.85
C ASP A 441 13.76 19.65 -9.87
N MET A 442 14.57 18.72 -10.39
CA MET A 442 15.49 17.91 -9.56
C MET A 442 16.44 18.79 -8.74
N VAL A 443 17.05 19.81 -9.35
CA VAL A 443 17.94 20.73 -8.63
C VAL A 443 17.15 21.58 -7.61
N LYS A 444 15.91 21.98 -7.91
CA LYS A 444 15.05 22.68 -6.94
C LYS A 444 14.73 21.81 -5.73
N GLU A 445 14.36 20.55 -5.95
CA GLU A 445 14.03 19.61 -4.87
C GLU A 445 15.23 19.41 -3.94
N ASP A 446 16.42 19.18 -4.49
CA ASP A 446 17.65 19.02 -3.70
C ASP A 446 17.96 20.29 -2.87
N VAL A 447 17.85 21.48 -3.47
CA VAL A 447 18.04 22.75 -2.74
C VAL A 447 17.01 22.93 -1.61
N MET A 448 15.74 22.55 -1.84
CA MET A 448 14.71 22.62 -0.80
C MET A 448 14.97 21.65 0.35
N LEU A 449 15.44 20.43 0.06
CA LEU A 449 15.77 19.44 1.07
C LEU A 449 16.96 19.91 1.93
N GLU A 450 17.99 20.49 1.31
CA GLU A 450 19.11 21.08 2.03
C GLU A 450 18.69 22.24 2.94
N GLN A 451 17.84 23.15 2.45
CA GLN A 451 17.31 24.25 3.26
C GLN A 451 16.49 23.76 4.45
N LYS A 452 15.71 22.69 4.27
CA LYS A 452 14.95 22.06 5.36
C LYS A 452 15.88 21.44 6.39
N ALA A 453 16.89 20.69 5.96
CA ALA A 453 17.89 20.11 6.84
C ALA A 453 18.68 21.18 7.61
N ALA A 454 19.04 22.30 6.97
CA ALA A 454 19.68 23.43 7.62
C ALA A 454 18.80 24.04 8.72
N LYS A 455 17.51 24.28 8.45
CA LYS A 455 16.55 24.77 9.45
C LYS A 455 16.36 23.80 10.61
N GLU A 456 16.35 22.50 10.34
CA GLU A 456 16.28 21.47 11.39
C GLU A 456 17.54 21.51 12.28
N ARG A 457 18.73 21.68 11.70
CA ARG A 457 19.98 21.84 12.46
C ARG A 457 19.98 23.11 13.32
N GLU A 458 19.54 24.24 12.77
CA GLU A 458 19.39 25.49 13.52
C GLU A 458 18.40 25.33 14.69
N ALA A 459 17.28 24.65 14.47
CA ALA A 459 16.31 24.37 15.52
C ALA A 459 16.94 23.50 16.63
N ILE A 460 17.70 22.46 16.28
CA ILE A 460 18.40 21.62 17.26
C ILE A 460 19.43 22.44 18.06
N ASN A 461 20.20 23.30 17.38
CA ASN A 461 21.18 24.16 18.05
C ASN A 461 20.53 25.15 19.01
N MET A 462 19.45 25.82 18.61
CA MET A 462 18.69 26.73 19.49
C MET A 462 18.09 26.00 20.70
N TRP A 463 17.64 24.75 20.53
CA TRP A 463 17.16 23.92 21.65
C TRP A 463 18.31 23.59 22.61
N GLY A 464 19.49 23.26 22.10
CA GLY A 464 20.69 23.05 22.90
C GLY A 464 21.07 24.26 23.74
N GLU A 465 21.08 25.46 23.14
CA GLU A 465 21.39 26.72 23.84
C GLU A 465 20.34 27.08 24.90
N THR A 466 19.05 26.84 24.62
CA THR A 466 17.96 27.11 25.56
C THR A 466 17.98 26.14 26.73
N ALA A 467 18.36 24.88 26.51
CA ALA A 467 18.48 23.87 27.56
C ALA A 467 19.75 24.02 28.43
N ALA A 468 20.76 24.74 27.93
CA ALA A 468 22.00 25.04 28.65
C ALA A 468 21.91 26.28 29.56
N ARG A 469 20.88 27.12 29.38
CA ARG A 469 20.53 28.21 30.32
C ARG A 469 19.60 27.71 31.40
#